data_AF-A0A1Y1K4B4-F1
#
_entry.id   AF-A0A1Y1K4B4-F1
#
_cell.length_a   1.000
_cell.length_b   1.000
_cell.length_c   1.000
_cell.angle_alpha   90.00
_cell.angle_beta   90.00
_cell.angle_gamma   90.00
#
_symmetry.space_group_name_H-M   'P 1'
#
loop_
_entity.id
_entity.type
_entity.pdbx_description
1 polymer ?
#
loop_
_entity_poly.entity_id
_entity_poly.type
_entity_poly.pdbx_seq_one_letter_code
_entity_poly.pdbx_strand_id
1 'polypeptide(L)'
;RVFSPVSQPTTMKAFLSTILKRQGRSSRRRVQLLSDLHLEIGQQYLSYTFPASAPFLLLGGDIGRLIDYDGYLKFLEAQVSRYQKVFLVLGNHEFYGLDYHAGLKEARRLVGEASLADAVILLDKTRWDDPNSALTI
;
A
#
# COMPACT_ATOMS: atom_id res chain seq x y z
N ARG A 1 -19.26 65.17 -1.26
CA ARG A 1 -20.27 64.13 -1.56
C ARG A 1 -19.51 62.98 -2.23
N VAL A 2 -19.03 62.01 -1.45
CA VAL A 2 -19.72 60.76 -1.04
C VAL A 2 -19.69 59.72 -2.17
N PHE A 3 -18.88 58.67 -1.96
CA PHE A 3 -19.01 57.21 -2.28
C PHE A 3 -19.55 56.81 -3.67
N SER A 4 -18.95 55.86 -4.42
CA SER A 4 -18.62 54.46 -4.05
C SER A 4 -17.76 53.78 -5.15
N PRO A 5 -16.90 52.78 -4.84
CA PRO A 5 -16.48 51.80 -5.83
C PRO A 5 -17.46 50.61 -5.85
N VAL A 6 -17.92 50.24 -7.04
CA VAL A 6 -18.71 49.02 -7.28
C VAL A 6 -17.84 47.80 -6.99
N SER A 7 -18.23 47.01 -6.00
CA SER A 7 -17.62 45.73 -5.64
C SER A 7 -17.83 44.69 -6.75
N GLN A 8 -16.74 44.09 -7.25
CA GLN A 8 -16.81 42.89 -8.09
C GLN A 8 -17.20 41.67 -7.23
N PRO A 9 -18.05 40.75 -7.74
CA PRO A 9 -18.41 39.54 -7.03
C PRO A 9 -17.21 38.58 -6.93
N THR A 10 -16.90 38.20 -5.68
CA THR A 10 -15.88 37.25 -5.24
C THR A 10 -15.93 35.90 -5.96
N THR A 11 -14.96 35.65 -6.84
CA THR A 11 -14.67 34.38 -7.53
C THR A 11 -14.02 33.33 -6.61
N MET A 12 -14.30 33.34 -5.30
CA MET A 12 -13.79 32.34 -4.36
C MET A 12 -14.81 31.24 -4.04
N LYS A 13 -16.10 31.47 -4.27
CA LYS A 13 -17.15 30.49 -3.94
C LYS A 13 -17.19 29.29 -4.90
N ALA A 14 -16.79 29.46 -6.15
CA ALA A 14 -16.79 28.38 -7.14
C ALA A 14 -15.70 27.34 -6.88
N PHE A 15 -14.49 27.77 -6.49
CA PHE A 15 -13.36 26.87 -6.21
C PHE A 15 -13.56 26.03 -4.95
N LEU A 16 -14.14 26.59 -3.89
CA LEU A 16 -14.48 25.85 -2.66
C LEU A 16 -15.59 24.82 -2.88
N SER A 17 -16.54 25.09 -3.79
CA SER A 17 -17.63 24.15 -4.08
C SER A 17 -17.17 22.87 -4.80
N THR A 18 -16.09 22.94 -5.58
CA THR A 18 -15.52 21.79 -6.28
C THR A 18 -14.68 20.92 -5.34
N ILE A 19 -14.08 21.52 -4.31
CA ILE A 19 -13.29 20.81 -3.29
C ILE A 19 -14.22 20.06 -2.31
N LEU A 20 -15.40 20.61 -2.01
CA LEU A 20 -16.37 20.01 -1.09
C LEU A 20 -17.33 19.00 -1.76
N LYS A 21 -17.54 19.08 -3.08
CA LYS A 21 -18.42 18.14 -3.83
C LYS A 21 -17.81 16.77 -4.15
N ARG A 22 -16.60 16.47 -3.67
CA ARG A 22 -16.03 15.10 -3.69
C ARG A 22 -16.45 14.26 -2.48
N GLN A 23 -17.24 14.81 -1.55
CA GLN A 23 -17.88 14.05 -0.49
C GLN A 23 -19.23 13.53 -0.99
N GLY A 24 -19.25 12.36 -1.66
CA GLY A 24 -20.52 11.87 -2.21
C GLY A 24 -20.57 10.50 -2.87
N ARG A 25 -19.46 9.75 -2.92
CA ARG A 25 -19.49 8.29 -3.07
C ARG A 25 -18.43 7.75 -2.11
N SER A 26 -18.85 6.97 -1.11
CA SER A 26 -17.94 6.04 -0.46
C SER A 26 -17.22 5.29 -1.59
N SER A 27 -15.95 5.58 -1.82
CA SER A 27 -15.15 4.76 -2.72
C SER A 27 -15.16 3.38 -2.07
N ARG A 28 -15.86 2.42 -2.68
CA ARG A 28 -15.90 1.05 -2.16
C ARG A 28 -14.45 0.64 -1.94
N ARG A 29 -14.08 0.45 -0.67
CA ARG A 29 -12.74 0.05 -0.27
C ARG A 29 -12.56 -1.35 -0.83
N ARG A 30 -11.73 -1.45 -1.86
CA ARG A 30 -11.45 -2.70 -2.57
C ARG A 30 -10.03 -3.10 -2.23
N VAL A 31 -9.83 -4.40 -2.08
CA VAL A 31 -8.53 -5.01 -1.85
C VAL A 31 -8.28 -5.94 -3.03
N GLN A 32 -7.12 -5.81 -3.66
CA GLN A 32 -6.60 -6.78 -4.60
C GLN A 32 -5.79 -7.80 -3.80
N LEU A 33 -6.07 -9.08 -3.97
CA LEU A 33 -5.39 -10.17 -3.28
C LEU A 33 -4.49 -10.91 -4.27
N LEU A 34 -3.25 -11.20 -3.86
CA LEU A 34 -2.33 -12.11 -4.50
C LEU A 34 -1.67 -12.99 -3.43
N SER A 35 -1.41 -14.26 -3.72
CA SER A 35 -0.64 -15.18 -2.88
C SER A 35 0.08 -16.19 -3.78
N ASP A 36 0.96 -17.00 -3.21
CA ASP A 36 1.59 -18.16 -3.88
C ASP A 36 2.25 -17.78 -5.22
N LEU A 37 2.90 -16.61 -5.26
CA LEU A 37 3.56 -16.09 -6.46
C LEU A 37 4.92 -16.76 -6.71
N HIS A 38 5.60 -17.19 -5.65
CA HIS A 38 6.91 -17.84 -5.69
C HIS A 38 7.96 -17.13 -6.57
N LEU A 39 8.14 -15.81 -6.36
CA LEU A 39 9.03 -14.98 -7.18
C LEU A 39 10.51 -15.38 -7.08
N GLU A 40 10.89 -16.17 -6.07
CA GLU A 40 12.21 -16.78 -5.97
C GLU A 40 12.52 -17.73 -7.14
N ILE A 41 11.48 -18.34 -7.73
CA ILE A 41 11.60 -19.23 -8.88
C ILE A 41 11.96 -18.40 -10.10
N GLY A 42 13.21 -18.48 -10.53
CA GLY A 42 13.70 -17.72 -11.68
C GLY A 42 13.96 -16.24 -11.40
N GLN A 43 14.03 -15.82 -10.13
CA GLN A 43 14.40 -14.46 -9.70
C GLN A 43 13.50 -13.38 -10.34
N GLN A 44 12.19 -13.61 -10.27
CA GLN A 44 11.17 -12.82 -10.98
C GLN A 44 10.76 -11.54 -10.25
N TYR A 45 11.38 -11.21 -9.11
CA TYR A 45 11.07 -10.03 -8.31
C TYR A 45 11.01 -8.71 -9.11
N LEU A 46 11.87 -8.58 -10.14
CA LEU A 46 11.95 -7.36 -10.96
C LEU A 46 11.11 -7.41 -12.25
N SER A 47 10.74 -8.60 -12.72
CA SER A 47 10.09 -8.80 -14.02
C SER A 47 8.60 -9.13 -13.90
N TYR A 48 8.17 -9.66 -12.76
CA TYR A 48 6.77 -9.98 -12.51
C TYR A 48 5.93 -8.69 -12.45
N THR A 49 4.91 -8.63 -13.29
CA THR A 49 4.00 -7.48 -13.35
C THR A 49 2.56 -7.94 -13.42
N PHE A 50 1.67 -7.11 -12.88
CA PHE A 50 0.23 -7.35 -12.87
C PHE A 50 -0.53 -6.01 -12.89
N PRO A 51 -1.77 -5.98 -13.41
CA PRO A 51 -2.60 -4.78 -13.42
C PRO A 51 -3.08 -4.45 -12.00
N ALA A 52 -3.01 -3.16 -11.64
CA ALA A 52 -3.59 -2.67 -10.39
C ALA A 52 -5.09 -2.45 -10.58
N SER A 53 -5.90 -3.11 -9.76
CA SER A 53 -7.37 -3.16 -9.87
C SER A 53 -8.08 -2.54 -8.66
N ALA A 54 -7.34 -2.24 -7.59
CA ALA A 54 -7.83 -1.75 -6.31
C ALA A 54 -6.82 -0.78 -5.65
N PRO A 55 -7.25 0.07 -4.71
CA PRO A 55 -6.34 0.96 -3.97
C PRO A 55 -5.45 0.23 -2.96
N PHE A 56 -5.84 -0.96 -2.49
CA PHE A 56 -5.09 -1.77 -1.54
C PHE A 56 -4.65 -3.08 -2.17
N LEU A 57 -3.46 -3.55 -1.78
CA LEU A 57 -2.91 -4.84 -2.16
C LEU A 57 -2.69 -5.68 -0.91
N LEU A 58 -3.23 -6.90 -0.87
CA LEU A 58 -2.91 -7.92 0.13
C LEU A 58 -2.07 -9.01 -0.54
N LEU A 59 -0.85 -9.16 -0.05
CA LEU A 59 0.09 -10.22 -0.38
C LEU A 59 -0.06 -11.32 0.69
N GLY A 60 -0.78 -12.37 0.36
CA GLY A 60 -1.29 -13.40 1.27
C GLY A 60 -0.34 -14.56 1.57
N GLY A 61 0.98 -14.34 1.50
CA GLY A 61 2.00 -15.37 1.72
C GLY A 61 2.49 -16.05 0.45
N ASP A 62 3.64 -16.73 0.58
CA ASP A 62 4.36 -17.44 -0.48
C ASP A 62 4.61 -16.57 -1.73
N ILE A 63 5.01 -15.31 -1.47
CA ILE A 63 5.39 -14.34 -2.48
C ILE A 63 6.83 -14.57 -2.93
N GLY A 64 7.71 -14.90 -1.98
CA GLY A 64 9.14 -15.01 -2.21
C GLY A 64 9.87 -15.54 -0.98
N ARG A 65 11.16 -15.24 -0.86
CA ARG A 65 11.99 -15.59 0.29
C ARG A 65 12.64 -14.35 0.90
N LEU A 66 12.62 -14.23 2.23
CA LEU A 66 13.21 -13.07 2.92
C LEU A 66 14.74 -13.00 2.80
N ILE A 67 15.39 -14.14 2.53
CA ILE A 67 16.82 -14.20 2.24
C ILE A 67 17.19 -13.53 0.89
N ASP A 68 16.24 -13.42 -0.05
CA ASP A 68 16.41 -12.72 -1.32
C ASP A 68 16.15 -11.21 -1.15
N TYR A 69 16.80 -10.61 -0.14
CA TYR A 69 16.41 -9.31 0.43
C TYR A 69 16.23 -8.19 -0.60
N ASP A 70 17.25 -7.96 -1.44
CA ASP A 70 17.24 -6.85 -2.40
C ASP A 70 16.15 -7.02 -3.46
N GLY A 71 15.92 -8.25 -3.92
CA GLY A 71 14.86 -8.57 -4.87
C GLY A 71 13.49 -8.32 -4.25
N TYR A 72 13.26 -8.85 -3.05
CA TYR A 72 12.01 -8.69 -2.32
C TYR A 72 11.72 -7.21 -2.04
N LEU A 73 12.72 -6.45 -1.57
CA LEU A 73 12.61 -5.01 -1.36
C LEU A 73 12.19 -4.29 -2.64
N LYS A 74 12.87 -4.55 -3.76
CA LYS A 74 12.53 -3.93 -5.06
C LYS A 74 11.12 -4.28 -5.52
N PHE A 75 10.67 -5.51 -5.29
CA PHE A 75 9.29 -5.91 -5.57
C PHE A 75 8.28 -5.10 -4.76
N LEU A 76 8.51 -4.94 -3.45
CA LEU A 76 7.63 -4.14 -2.58
C LEU A 76 7.65 -2.65 -2.94
N GLU A 77 8.82 -2.10 -3.27
CA GLU A 77 8.97 -0.72 -3.75
C GLU A 77 8.11 -0.46 -5.00
N ALA A 78 8.11 -1.41 -5.94
CA ALA A 78 7.27 -1.33 -7.13
C ALA A 78 5.77 -1.32 -6.77
N GLN A 79 5.34 -2.04 -5.72
CA GLN A 79 3.94 -2.07 -5.31
C GLN A 79 3.52 -0.80 -4.55
N VAL A 80 4.33 -0.30 -3.62
CA VAL A 80 3.99 0.94 -2.89
C VAL A 80 3.90 2.16 -3.82
N SER A 81 4.55 2.13 -4.99
CA SER A 81 4.40 3.17 -6.01
C SER A 81 3.02 3.20 -6.70
N ARG A 82 2.23 2.12 -6.58
CA ARG A 82 0.96 1.91 -7.30
C ARG A 82 -0.24 1.67 -6.38
N TYR A 83 -0.01 1.35 -5.11
CA TYR A 83 -1.04 1.09 -4.10
C TYR A 83 -0.95 2.08 -2.94
N GLN A 84 -2.09 2.39 -2.31
CA GLN A 84 -2.14 3.24 -1.13
C GLN A 84 -1.59 2.55 0.11
N LYS A 85 -1.84 1.25 0.23
CA LYS A 85 -1.28 0.35 1.25
C LYS A 85 -1.03 -1.02 0.64
N VAL A 86 0.07 -1.64 1.05
CA VAL A 86 0.41 -3.02 0.76
C VAL A 86 0.43 -3.79 2.08
N PHE A 87 -0.37 -4.84 2.19
CA PHE A 87 -0.43 -5.72 3.35
C PHE A 87 0.36 -6.97 3.05
N LEU A 88 1.28 -7.35 3.94
CA LEU A 88 2.12 -8.52 3.78
C LEU A 88 1.80 -9.54 4.88
N VAL A 89 1.36 -10.71 4.46
CA VAL A 89 1.30 -11.93 5.28
C VAL A 89 2.49 -12.80 4.86
N LEU A 90 3.21 -13.36 5.84
CA LEU A 90 4.32 -14.27 5.56
C LEU A 90 3.78 -15.70 5.46
N GLY A 91 4.03 -16.35 4.32
CA GLY A 91 3.86 -17.79 4.13
C GLY A 91 5.11 -18.56 4.58
N ASN A 92 5.16 -19.87 4.30
CA ASN A 92 6.32 -20.67 4.69
C ASN A 92 7.53 -20.44 3.78
N HIS A 93 7.32 -20.08 2.51
CA HIS A 93 8.42 -19.80 1.58
C HIS A 93 9.24 -18.57 2.00
N GLU A 94 8.62 -17.58 2.65
CA GLU A 94 9.33 -16.41 3.18
C GLU A 94 10.47 -16.80 4.13
N PHE A 95 10.33 -17.92 4.86
CA PHE A 95 11.29 -18.40 5.84
C PHE A 95 12.34 -19.37 5.25
N TYR A 96 12.26 -19.75 3.98
CA TYR A 96 13.20 -20.73 3.43
C TYR A 96 14.64 -20.20 3.42
N GLY A 97 15.54 -20.96 4.05
CA GLY A 97 16.94 -20.56 4.27
C GLY A 97 17.18 -19.76 5.56
N LEU A 98 16.15 -19.52 6.36
CA LEU A 98 16.22 -18.83 7.64
C LEU A 98 15.55 -19.66 8.74
N ASP A 99 16.01 -19.53 9.98
CA ASP A 99 15.19 -19.95 11.11
C ASP A 99 14.02 -18.97 11.32
N TYR A 100 13.02 -19.39 12.09
CA TYR A 100 11.80 -18.60 12.29
C TYR A 100 12.07 -17.22 12.92
N HIS A 101 13.00 -17.13 13.88
CA HIS A 101 13.32 -15.85 14.53
C HIS A 101 14.09 -14.93 13.61
N ALA A 102 15.04 -15.47 12.84
CA ALA A 102 15.76 -14.74 11.81
C ALA A 102 14.81 -14.23 10.72
N GLY A 103 13.90 -15.07 10.23
CA GLY A 103 12.88 -14.68 9.25
C GLY A 103 11.99 -13.54 9.76
N LEU A 104 11.45 -13.63 10.99
CA LEU A 104 10.67 -12.54 11.55
C LEU A 104 11.47 -11.24 11.71
N LYS A 105 12.76 -11.34 12.07
CA LYS A 105 13.65 -10.17 12.16
C LYS A 105 13.85 -9.55 10.78
N GLU A 106 14.11 -10.34 9.75
CA GLU A 106 14.28 -9.85 8.38
C GLU A 106 13.00 -9.24 7.82
N ALA A 107 11.83 -9.85 8.06
CA ALA A 107 10.55 -9.27 7.65
C ALA A 107 10.29 -7.90 8.31
N ARG A 108 10.59 -7.76 9.61
CA ARG A 108 10.47 -6.47 10.32
C ARG A 108 11.46 -5.44 9.81
N ARG A 109 12.70 -5.87 9.50
CA ARG A 109 13.72 -5.00 8.89
C ARG A 109 13.25 -4.51 7.52
N LEU A 110 12.74 -5.43 6.68
CA LEU A 110 12.25 -5.15 5.34
C LEU A 110 11.15 -4.09 5.35
N VAL A 111 10.07 -4.29 6.14
CA VAL A 111 8.97 -3.30 6.19
C VAL A 111 9.37 -2.00 6.91
N GLY A 112 10.50 -2.00 7.61
CA GLY A 112 11.10 -0.81 8.24
C GLY A 112 11.99 0.01 7.30
N GLU A 113 12.23 -0.44 6.06
CA GLU A 113 12.99 0.32 5.07
C GLU A 113 12.34 1.68 4.77
N ALA A 114 13.15 2.72 4.64
CA ALA A 114 12.66 4.08 4.46
C ALA A 114 11.81 4.24 3.17
N SER A 115 12.08 3.43 2.14
CA SER A 115 11.31 3.42 0.90
C SER A 115 9.93 2.75 1.02
N LEU A 116 9.71 1.97 2.09
CA LEU A 116 8.48 1.22 2.35
C LEU A 116 7.69 1.77 3.55
N ALA A 117 8.33 2.63 4.35
CA ALA A 117 7.79 3.19 5.57
C ALA A 117 6.38 3.76 5.36
N ASP A 118 5.48 3.45 6.29
CA ASP A 118 4.07 3.80 6.27
C ASP A 118 3.24 3.27 5.09
N ALA A 119 3.83 2.60 4.09
CA ALA A 119 3.09 2.06 2.94
C ALA A 119 2.90 0.55 3.01
N VAL A 120 3.87 -0.18 3.57
CA VAL A 120 3.77 -1.64 3.80
C VAL A 120 3.40 -1.93 5.24
N ILE A 121 2.41 -2.80 5.44
CA ILE A 121 1.95 -3.25 6.75
C ILE A 121 2.17 -4.76 6.86
N LEU A 122 3.04 -5.17 7.76
CA LEU A 122 3.23 -6.57 8.10
C LEU A 122 2.08 -7.05 9.01
N LEU A 123 1.34 -8.05 8.55
CA LEU A 123 0.27 -8.71 9.29
C LEU A 123 0.81 -9.97 9.98
N ASP A 124 1.55 -9.79 11.07
CA ASP A 124 2.08 -10.86 11.93
C ASP A 124 1.28 -10.90 13.23
N LYS A 125 0.20 -11.70 13.26
CA LYS A 125 -0.76 -11.78 14.38
C LYS A 125 -1.37 -10.42 14.76
N THR A 126 -1.43 -9.52 13.79
CA THR A 126 -2.00 -8.18 13.88
C THR A 126 -3.08 -8.02 12.82
N ARG A 127 -3.81 -6.89 12.91
CA ARG A 127 -4.78 -6.46 11.91
C ARG A 127 -4.56 -4.98 11.62
N TRP A 128 -5.12 -4.51 10.51
CA TRP A 128 -5.20 -3.10 10.18
C TRP A 128 -6.64 -2.64 10.03
N ASP A 129 -7.01 -1.62 10.79
CA ASP A 129 -8.30 -0.97 10.74
C ASP A 129 -8.18 0.32 9.91
N ASP A 130 -8.98 0.45 8.85
CA ASP A 130 -8.95 1.63 7.99
C ASP A 130 -9.50 2.86 8.71
N PRO A 131 -8.72 3.95 8.88
CA PRO A 131 -9.16 5.10 9.67
C PRO A 131 -10.34 5.87 9.05
N ASN A 132 -10.68 5.60 7.78
CA ASN A 132 -11.77 6.31 7.09
C ASN A 132 -12.86 5.37 6.57
N SER A 133 -12.93 4.12 7.04
CA SER A 133 -14.03 3.21 6.70
C SER A 133 -14.21 2.10 7.75
N ALA A 134 -15.16 1.20 7.52
CA ALA A 134 -15.36 0.00 8.33
C ALA A 134 -14.54 -1.21 7.83
N LEU A 135 -13.61 -1.01 6.89
CA LEU A 135 -12.74 -2.09 6.41
C LEU A 135 -11.70 -2.43 7.47
N THR A 136 -11.66 -3.70 7.86
CA THR A 136 -10.57 -4.30 8.63
C THR A 136 -9.92 -5.37 7.76
N ILE A 137 -8.59 -5.40 7.76
CA ILE A 137 -7.77 -6.44 7.11
C ILE A 137 -6.99 -7.17 8.19
#